data_AF-A0A662D6K2-F1
#
_entry.id   AF-A0A662D6K2-F1
#
_cell.length_a   1.000
_cell.length_b   1.000
_cell.length_c   1.000
_cell.angle_alpha   90.00
_cell.angle_beta   90.00
_cell.angle_gamma   90.00
#
_symmetry.space_group_name_H-M   'P 1'
#
loop_
_entity.id
_entity.type
_entity.pdbx_description
1 polymer ?
#
loop_
_entity_poly.entity_id
_entity_poly.type
_entity_poly.pdbx_seq_one_letter_code
_entity_poly.pdbx_strand_id
1 'polypeptide(L)'
;TGRLTPEAKSFLESLYAVPDFAEEFAEETGCDSLAIACGSIHGMLAPLRPLNIRRIEEIASRVDIPLVLHGTSGVLQKIEDAEKFDLVLEKDEGSIQEAISAGIAKINVSTDLQKVFLKSVEENFPEKDSGGNLRKIFAGAREKVKDRIRFYIRLFGSSGKA
;
A
#
# COMPACT_ATOMS: atom_id res chain seq x y z
N THR A 1 19.16 1.56 -12.93
CA THR A 1 19.26 2.32 -11.67
C THR A 1 17.87 2.80 -11.30
N GLY A 2 17.37 2.52 -10.10
CA GLY A 2 15.99 2.85 -9.67
C GLY A 2 15.72 4.33 -9.38
N ARG A 3 16.64 5.23 -9.76
CA ARG A 3 16.54 6.67 -9.49
C ARG A 3 15.69 7.32 -10.58
N LEU A 4 14.69 8.10 -10.16
CA LEU A 4 13.93 8.95 -11.06
C LEU A 4 14.80 10.09 -11.58
N THR A 5 14.48 10.59 -12.77
CA THR A 5 15.03 11.85 -13.23
C THR A 5 14.46 13.00 -12.38
N PRO A 6 15.15 14.15 -12.28
CA PRO A 6 14.63 15.32 -11.57
C PRO A 6 13.23 15.75 -12.06
N GLU A 7 12.96 15.64 -13.35
CA GLU A 7 11.67 16.00 -13.96
C GLU A 7 10.57 15.04 -13.51
N ALA A 8 10.85 13.73 -13.50
CA ALA A 8 9.90 12.72 -13.03
C ALA A 8 9.65 12.86 -11.51
N LYS A 9 10.67 13.25 -10.73
CA LYS A 9 10.52 13.54 -9.30
C LYS A 9 9.63 14.76 -9.07
N SER A 10 9.90 15.87 -9.75
CA SER A 10 9.10 17.09 -9.69
C SER A 10 7.63 16.85 -10.10
N PHE A 11 7.42 16.06 -11.16
CA PHE A 11 6.07 15.67 -11.58
C PHE A 11 5.35 14.82 -10.52
N LEU A 12 6.03 13.89 -9.85
CA LEU A 12 5.37 13.12 -8.79
C LEU A 12 5.04 13.97 -7.57
N GLU A 13 5.95 14.87 -7.17
CA GLU A 13 5.72 15.80 -6.07
C GLU A 13 4.53 16.73 -6.34
N SER A 14 4.30 17.13 -7.60
CA SER A 14 3.14 17.95 -7.98
C SER A 14 1.81 17.19 -7.91
N LEU A 15 1.83 15.86 -7.85
CA LEU A 15 0.65 15.01 -7.66
C LEU A 15 0.32 14.77 -6.19
N TYR A 16 1.18 15.19 -5.24
CA TYR A 16 0.93 14.98 -3.83
C TYR A 16 -0.16 15.93 -3.31
N ALA A 17 -0.95 15.43 -2.36
CA ALA A 17 -1.97 16.23 -1.70
C ALA A 17 -1.32 17.44 -1.03
N VAL A 18 -1.88 18.64 -1.25
CA VAL A 18 -1.40 19.88 -0.63
C VAL A 18 -2.00 19.98 0.77
N PRO A 19 -1.21 20.24 1.84
CA PRO A 19 -1.72 20.26 3.21
C PRO A 19 -2.88 21.23 3.44
N ASP A 20 -2.75 22.47 2.94
CA ASP A 20 -3.79 23.49 3.10
C ASP A 20 -5.12 23.05 2.45
N PHE A 21 -5.07 22.40 1.27
CA PHE A 21 -6.28 21.88 0.61
C PHE A 21 -6.85 20.64 1.29
N ALA A 22 -6.03 19.85 1.97
CA ALA A 22 -6.50 18.69 2.72
C ALA A 22 -7.31 19.14 3.95
N GLU A 23 -6.85 20.18 4.64
CA GLU A 23 -7.53 20.84 5.76
C GLU A 23 -8.87 21.45 5.31
N GLU A 24 -8.84 22.32 4.30
CA GLU A 24 -10.03 22.95 3.72
C GLU A 24 -11.06 21.89 3.26
N PHE A 25 -10.63 20.86 2.53
CA PHE A 25 -11.52 19.80 2.08
C PHE A 25 -12.15 19.03 3.24
N ALA A 26 -11.39 18.72 4.30
CA ALA A 26 -11.91 18.01 5.46
C ALA A 26 -12.98 18.84 6.20
N GLU A 27 -12.70 20.14 6.40
CA GLU A 27 -13.61 21.08 7.06
C GLU A 27 -14.91 21.29 6.26
N GLU A 28 -14.79 21.54 4.95
CA GLU A 28 -15.94 21.84 4.11
C GLU A 28 -16.85 20.63 3.89
N THR A 29 -16.26 19.43 3.78
CA THR A 29 -17.03 18.21 3.48
C THR A 29 -17.53 17.50 4.73
N GLY A 30 -16.87 17.67 5.87
CA GLY A 30 -17.16 16.91 7.10
C GLY A 30 -16.94 15.40 6.94
N CYS A 31 -16.02 14.97 6.08
CA CYS A 31 -15.75 13.55 5.87
C CYS A 31 -15.15 12.87 7.10
N ASP A 32 -15.47 11.59 7.32
CA ASP A 32 -14.98 10.84 8.50
C ASP A 32 -13.54 10.31 8.33
N SER A 33 -12.99 10.35 7.11
CA SER A 33 -11.62 9.92 6.81
C SER A 33 -11.16 10.50 5.48
N LEU A 34 -9.87 10.80 5.35
CA LEU A 34 -9.32 11.49 4.17
C LEU A 34 -8.27 10.64 3.46
N ALA A 35 -8.51 10.33 2.19
CA ALA A 35 -7.51 9.71 1.33
C ALA A 35 -6.55 10.74 0.75
N ILE A 36 -5.24 10.50 0.85
CA ILE A 36 -4.20 11.44 0.41
C ILE A 36 -3.25 10.84 -0.60
N ALA A 37 -2.80 11.64 -1.55
CA ALA A 37 -1.73 11.29 -2.47
C ALA A 37 -0.37 11.61 -1.84
N CYS A 38 0.42 10.58 -1.53
CA CYS A 38 1.71 10.71 -0.83
C CYS A 38 2.79 9.77 -1.40
N GLY A 39 2.71 9.44 -2.70
CA GLY A 39 3.72 8.62 -3.39
C GLY A 39 3.24 7.23 -3.84
N SER A 40 2.09 6.77 -3.36
CA SER A 40 1.47 5.51 -3.81
C SER A 40 0.86 5.65 -5.20
N ILE A 41 1.03 4.66 -6.08
CA ILE A 41 0.40 4.62 -7.41
C ILE A 41 -0.39 3.31 -7.56
N HIS A 42 -1.63 3.43 -8.02
CA HIS A 42 -2.52 2.28 -8.19
C HIS A 42 -2.01 1.31 -9.26
N GLY A 43 -2.18 0.00 -9.01
CA GLY A 43 -1.94 -1.05 -10.01
C GLY A 43 -0.47 -1.32 -10.34
N MET A 44 0.47 -0.49 -9.89
CA MET A 44 1.90 -0.77 -10.01
C MET A 44 2.39 -1.70 -8.91
N LEU A 45 3.27 -2.62 -9.26
CA LEU A 45 3.89 -3.58 -8.33
C LEU A 45 5.41 -3.46 -8.29
N ALA A 46 6.00 -2.89 -9.33
CA ALA A 46 7.42 -2.66 -9.45
C ALA A 46 7.70 -1.46 -10.37
N PRO A 47 8.77 -0.69 -10.14
CA PRO A 47 9.62 -0.78 -8.94
C PRO A 47 8.84 -0.38 -7.68
N LEU A 48 9.21 -0.95 -6.52
CA LEU A 48 8.64 -0.50 -5.24
C LEU A 48 8.95 0.97 -5.03
N ARG A 49 7.99 1.69 -4.49
CA ARG A 49 8.07 3.13 -4.27
C ARG A 49 8.04 3.46 -2.79
N PRO A 50 8.89 4.37 -2.31
CA PRO A 50 8.71 4.93 -0.99
C PRO A 50 7.51 5.90 -0.97
N LEU A 51 7.03 6.19 0.24
CA LEU A 51 6.03 7.22 0.51
C LEU A 51 6.72 8.48 1.00
N ASN A 52 6.15 9.66 0.72
CA ASN A 52 6.61 10.91 1.31
C ASN A 52 6.03 11.05 2.72
N ILE A 53 6.82 10.70 3.72
CA ILE A 53 6.41 10.67 5.14
C ILE A 53 6.16 12.07 5.67
N ARG A 54 7.05 13.02 5.32
CA ARG A 54 6.89 14.42 5.72
C ARG A 54 5.53 14.99 5.29
N ARG A 55 5.07 14.68 4.07
CA ARG A 55 3.77 15.14 3.59
C ARG A 55 2.61 14.52 4.38
N ILE A 56 2.74 13.26 4.79
CA ILE A 56 1.75 12.60 5.66
C ILE A 56 1.70 13.31 7.01
N GLU A 57 2.85 13.58 7.64
CA GLU A 57 2.93 14.29 8.92
C GLU A 57 2.35 15.71 8.83
N GLU A 58 2.70 16.45 7.77
CA GLU A 58 2.18 17.81 7.52
C GLU A 58 0.66 17.82 7.46
N ILE A 59 0.04 16.86 6.75
CA ILE A 59 -1.42 16.75 6.66
C ILE A 59 -2.01 16.26 7.98
N ALA A 60 -1.45 15.22 8.60
CA ALA A 60 -1.94 14.66 9.85
C ALA A 60 -1.94 15.68 11.01
N SER A 61 -1.03 16.67 10.97
CA SER A 61 -0.99 17.77 11.95
C SER A 61 -2.11 18.80 11.81
N ARG A 62 -2.85 18.77 10.70
CA ARG A 62 -3.88 19.77 10.33
C ARG A 62 -5.29 19.19 10.29
N VAL A 63 -5.42 17.87 10.23
CA VAL A 63 -6.73 17.20 10.18
C VAL A 63 -6.89 16.24 11.34
N ASP A 64 -8.02 16.34 12.04
CA ASP A 64 -8.35 15.48 13.20
C ASP A 64 -8.97 14.13 12.81
N ILE A 65 -9.06 13.83 11.50
CA ILE A 65 -9.68 12.61 10.96
C ILE A 65 -8.63 11.59 10.48
N PRO A 66 -8.95 10.28 10.52
CA PRO A 66 -8.08 9.22 10.02
C PRO A 66 -7.64 9.41 8.56
N LEU A 67 -6.33 9.32 8.31
CA LEU A 67 -5.79 9.33 6.94
C LEU A 67 -5.83 7.95 6.28
N VAL A 68 -6.13 7.94 4.99
CA VAL A 68 -6.31 6.72 4.17
C VAL A 68 -5.25 6.64 3.08
N LEU A 69 -4.55 5.51 3.03
CA LEU A 69 -3.56 5.18 2.00
C LEU A 69 -4.16 4.21 0.97
N HIS A 70 -4.19 4.63 -0.29
CA HIS A 70 -4.55 3.77 -1.42
C HIS A 70 -3.29 3.20 -2.12
N GLY A 71 -3.46 2.31 -3.11
CA GLY A 71 -2.36 1.91 -4.00
C GLY A 71 -1.16 1.19 -3.36
N THR A 72 -1.35 0.41 -2.29
CA THR A 72 -0.21 -0.07 -1.46
C THR A 72 0.59 -1.23 -2.02
N SER A 73 0.10 -1.92 -3.06
CA SER A 73 0.77 -3.12 -3.57
C SER A 73 2.12 -2.85 -4.25
N GLY A 74 2.39 -1.60 -4.65
CA GLY A 74 3.68 -1.15 -5.20
C GLY A 74 4.50 -0.29 -4.24
N VAL A 75 4.14 -0.26 -2.97
CA VAL A 75 4.79 0.58 -1.96
C VAL A 75 5.76 -0.24 -1.12
N LEU A 76 6.90 0.35 -0.76
CA LEU A 76 7.86 -0.24 0.18
C LEU A 76 7.16 -0.59 1.49
N GLN A 77 7.21 -1.86 1.89
CA GLN A 77 6.49 -2.34 3.07
C GLN A 77 7.24 -2.04 4.37
N LYS A 78 8.58 -2.16 4.34
CA LYS A 78 9.47 -1.87 5.46
C LYS A 78 10.75 -1.19 4.96
N ILE A 79 11.37 -0.33 5.77
CA ILE A 79 12.63 0.33 5.39
C ILE A 79 13.73 -0.69 5.13
N GLU A 80 13.81 -1.78 5.89
CA GLU A 80 14.88 -2.78 5.75
C GLU A 80 14.79 -3.56 4.42
N ASP A 81 13.66 -3.48 3.73
CA ASP A 81 13.51 -4.09 2.41
C ASP A 81 14.08 -3.19 1.30
N ALA A 82 14.35 -1.90 1.55
CA ALA A 82 14.82 -0.97 0.52
C ALA A 82 16.12 -1.44 -0.16
N GLU A 83 17.08 -1.95 0.62
CA GLU A 83 18.34 -2.48 0.10
C GLU A 83 18.13 -3.67 -0.83
N LYS A 84 17.17 -4.55 -0.53
CA LYS A 84 16.84 -5.73 -1.37
C LYS A 84 16.31 -5.35 -2.75
N PHE A 85 15.82 -4.12 -2.89
CA PHE A 85 15.26 -3.60 -4.14
C PHE A 85 16.13 -2.51 -4.78
N ASP A 86 17.38 -2.36 -4.33
CA ASP A 86 18.30 -1.30 -4.79
C ASP A 86 17.67 0.11 -4.71
N LEU A 87 16.78 0.31 -3.73
CA LEU A 87 16.06 1.56 -3.51
C LEU A 87 16.85 2.42 -2.53
N VAL A 88 17.23 3.61 -2.98
CA VAL A 88 17.85 4.63 -2.13
C VAL A 88 16.76 5.58 -1.66
N LEU A 89 16.51 5.61 -0.34
CA LEU A 89 15.55 6.51 0.27
C LEU A 89 16.12 7.92 0.39
N GLU A 90 15.32 8.90 0.03
CA GLU A 90 15.57 10.31 0.34
C GLU A 90 15.18 10.62 1.81
N LYS A 91 15.58 11.80 2.31
CA LYS A 91 15.37 12.20 3.71
C LYS A 91 13.92 12.08 4.20
N ASP A 92 12.96 12.44 3.34
CA ASP A 92 11.54 12.54 3.68
C ASP A 92 10.75 11.30 3.20
N GLU A 93 11.45 10.24 2.76
CA GLU A 93 10.88 9.03 2.19
C GLU A 93 10.87 7.87 3.19
N GLY A 94 9.85 7.02 3.13
CA GLY A 94 9.71 5.88 4.03
C GLY A 94 8.81 4.77 3.50
N SER A 95 8.55 3.78 4.35
CA SER A 95 7.73 2.62 4.04
C SER A 95 6.30 2.77 4.58
N ILE A 96 5.47 1.75 4.38
CA ILE A 96 4.13 1.68 4.97
C ILE A 96 4.21 1.76 6.51
N GLN A 97 5.23 1.20 7.16
CA GLN A 97 5.33 1.24 8.63
C GLN A 97 5.56 2.67 9.16
N GLU A 98 6.39 3.45 8.48
CA GLU A 98 6.60 4.86 8.84
C GLU A 98 5.36 5.69 8.52
N ALA A 99 4.67 5.40 7.42
CA ALA A 99 3.42 6.07 7.07
C ALA A 99 2.32 5.85 8.13
N ILE A 100 2.22 4.65 8.69
CA ILE A 100 1.31 4.37 9.81
C ILE A 100 1.70 5.21 11.03
N SER A 101 3.00 5.26 11.35
CA SER A 101 3.51 6.05 12.48
C SER A 101 3.28 7.55 12.29
N ALA A 102 3.24 8.02 11.05
CA ALA A 102 3.00 9.42 10.68
C ALA A 102 1.51 9.83 10.62
N GLY A 103 0.57 8.88 10.70
CA GLY A 103 -0.87 9.19 10.77
C GLY A 103 -1.78 8.39 9.82
N ILE A 104 -1.24 7.53 8.95
CA ILE A 104 -2.08 6.62 8.15
C ILE A 104 -2.76 5.60 9.06
N ALA A 105 -4.09 5.58 9.03
CA ALA A 105 -4.91 4.70 9.86
C ALA A 105 -5.66 3.62 9.05
N LYS A 106 -5.94 3.88 7.75
CA LYS A 106 -6.63 2.94 6.87
C LYS A 106 -5.81 2.68 5.61
N ILE A 107 -5.61 1.40 5.29
CA ILE A 107 -4.78 0.99 4.16
C ILE A 107 -5.56 0.08 3.22
N ASN A 108 -5.65 0.44 1.94
CA ASN A 108 -6.30 -0.39 0.94
C ASN A 108 -5.29 -1.38 0.31
N VAL A 109 -5.61 -2.67 0.37
CA VAL A 109 -4.83 -3.75 -0.24
C VAL A 109 -5.76 -4.55 -1.16
N SER A 110 -5.41 -4.66 -2.45
CA SER A 110 -6.22 -5.42 -3.42
C SER A 110 -5.37 -6.23 -4.39
N THR A 111 -4.49 -5.58 -5.15
CA THR A 111 -3.72 -6.23 -6.23
C THR A 111 -2.87 -7.39 -5.74
N ASP A 112 -2.19 -7.27 -4.60
CA ASP A 112 -1.40 -8.38 -4.04
C ASP A 112 -2.29 -9.59 -3.63
N LEU A 113 -3.48 -9.35 -3.06
CA LEU A 113 -4.41 -10.42 -2.70
C LEU A 113 -4.93 -11.16 -3.94
N GLN A 114 -5.25 -10.42 -5.00
CA GLN A 114 -5.67 -11.00 -6.28
C GLN A 114 -4.55 -11.85 -6.89
N LYS A 115 -3.31 -11.38 -6.85
CA LYS A 115 -2.16 -12.15 -7.36
C LYS A 115 -1.92 -13.44 -6.59
N VAL A 116 -1.97 -13.38 -5.25
CA VAL A 116 -1.83 -14.57 -4.40
C VAL A 116 -2.92 -15.59 -4.74
N PHE A 117 -4.15 -15.13 -4.93
CA PHE A 117 -5.25 -15.99 -5.33
C PHE A 117 -5.02 -16.62 -6.72
N LEU A 118 -4.75 -15.80 -7.74
CA LEU A 118 -4.58 -16.26 -9.12
C LEU A 118 -3.40 -17.22 -9.26
N LYS A 119 -2.26 -16.90 -8.65
CA LYS A 119 -1.09 -17.79 -8.64
C LYS A 119 -1.41 -19.13 -7.98
N SER A 120 -2.12 -19.12 -6.85
CA SER A 120 -2.51 -20.38 -6.20
C SER A 120 -3.48 -21.20 -7.05
N VAL A 121 -4.38 -20.55 -7.81
CA VAL A 121 -5.26 -21.26 -8.74
C VAL A 121 -4.46 -21.87 -9.89
N GLU A 122 -3.54 -21.10 -10.48
CA GLU A 122 -2.66 -21.53 -11.57
C GLU A 122 -1.81 -22.75 -11.17
N GLU A 123 -1.12 -22.68 -10.03
CA GLU A 123 -0.24 -23.75 -9.53
C GLU A 123 -0.99 -25.06 -9.18
N ASN A 124 -2.29 -24.96 -8.91
CA ASN A 124 -3.12 -26.11 -8.53
C ASN A 124 -4.18 -26.44 -9.60
N PHE A 125 -4.07 -25.82 -10.78
CA PHE A 125 -5.03 -26.06 -11.84
C PHE A 125 -4.79 -27.47 -12.42
N PRO A 126 -5.81 -28.31 -12.46
CA PRO A 126 -5.66 -29.70 -12.88
C PRO A 126 -5.33 -29.77 -14.38
N GLU A 127 -4.54 -30.77 -14.76
CA GLU A 127 -4.36 -31.09 -16.16
C GLU A 127 -5.70 -31.42 -16.82
N LYS A 128 -5.76 -31.21 -18.13
CA LYS A 128 -6.96 -31.47 -18.93
C LYS A 128 -7.44 -32.90 -18.71
N ASP A 129 -8.76 -33.07 -18.56
CA ASP A 129 -9.45 -34.36 -18.41
C ASP A 129 -9.12 -35.16 -17.12
N SER A 130 -8.42 -34.57 -16.14
CA SER A 130 -8.07 -35.23 -14.87
C SER A 130 -9.17 -35.22 -13.79
N GLY A 131 -10.38 -34.73 -14.09
CA GLY A 131 -11.49 -34.73 -13.14
C GLY A 131 -11.34 -33.72 -11.98
N GLY A 132 -10.79 -32.54 -12.29
CA GLY A 132 -10.52 -31.45 -11.35
C GLY A 132 -11.65 -31.09 -10.38
N ASN A 133 -11.29 -30.83 -9.11
CA ASN A 133 -12.25 -30.39 -8.09
C ASN A 133 -12.07 -28.90 -7.77
N LEU A 134 -12.90 -28.05 -8.39
CA LEU A 134 -12.88 -26.59 -8.20
C LEU A 134 -13.02 -26.17 -6.72
N ARG A 135 -13.78 -26.92 -5.91
CA ARG A 135 -13.92 -26.61 -4.48
C ARG A 135 -12.59 -26.75 -3.75
N LYS A 136 -11.81 -27.79 -4.04
CA LYS A 136 -10.47 -28.00 -3.45
C LYS A 136 -9.49 -26.91 -3.88
N ILE A 137 -9.50 -26.54 -5.16
CA ILE A 137 -8.62 -25.50 -5.73
C ILE A 137 -8.91 -24.14 -5.06
N PHE A 138 -10.18 -23.73 -5.01
CA PHE A 138 -10.55 -22.46 -4.41
C PHE A 138 -10.38 -22.45 -2.88
N ALA A 139 -10.52 -23.60 -2.22
CA ALA A 139 -10.18 -23.72 -0.81
C ALA A 139 -8.68 -23.48 -0.57
N GLY A 140 -7.81 -24.08 -1.39
CA GLY A 140 -6.36 -23.84 -1.33
C GLY A 140 -6.01 -22.37 -1.56
N ALA A 141 -6.56 -21.76 -2.61
CA ALA A 141 -6.34 -20.34 -2.91
C ALA A 141 -6.84 -19.41 -1.78
N ARG A 142 -7.98 -19.74 -1.15
CA ARG A 142 -8.49 -19.01 0.02
C ARG A 142 -7.52 -19.06 1.20
N GLU A 143 -6.91 -20.21 1.49
CA GLU A 143 -5.93 -20.31 2.57
C GLU A 143 -4.68 -19.47 2.29
N LYS A 144 -4.19 -19.44 1.04
CA LYS A 144 -3.08 -18.56 0.64
C LYS A 144 -3.43 -17.08 0.82
N VAL A 145 -4.64 -16.66 0.46
CA VAL A 145 -5.11 -15.28 0.69
C VAL A 145 -5.21 -14.98 2.19
N LYS A 146 -5.70 -15.91 3.01
CA LYS A 146 -5.72 -15.74 4.47
C LYS A 146 -4.32 -15.54 5.04
N ASP A 147 -3.34 -16.32 4.60
CA ASP A 147 -1.95 -16.16 5.04
C ASP A 147 -1.39 -14.79 4.67
N ARG A 148 -1.73 -14.29 3.48
CA ARG A 148 -1.34 -12.94 3.07
C ARG A 148 -2.05 -11.85 3.88
N ILE A 149 -3.34 -12.01 4.20
CA ILE A 149 -4.05 -11.08 5.08
C ILE A 149 -3.43 -11.08 6.48
N ARG A 150 -3.08 -12.25 7.04
CA ARG A 150 -2.38 -12.36 8.32
C ARG A 150 -1.02 -11.63 8.30
N PHE A 151 -0.31 -11.70 7.18
CA PHE A 151 0.91 -10.92 6.97
C PHE A 151 0.63 -9.41 7.08
N TYR A 152 -0.38 -8.89 6.38
CA TYR A 152 -0.73 -7.47 6.45
C TYR A 152 -1.20 -7.02 7.83
N ILE A 153 -2.01 -7.83 8.54
CA ILE A 153 -2.43 -7.55 9.93
C ILE A 153 -1.21 -7.35 10.85
N ARG A 154 -0.17 -8.18 10.69
CA ARG A 154 1.08 -8.04 11.44
C ARG A 154 1.91 -6.85 10.98
N LEU A 155 2.04 -6.65 9.66
CA LEU A 155 2.78 -5.53 9.08
C LEU A 155 2.21 -4.18 9.55
N PHE A 156 0.88 -4.07 9.57
CA PHE A 156 0.18 -2.86 9.98
C PHE A 156 0.06 -2.69 11.50
N GLY A 157 0.57 -3.65 12.29
CA GLY A 157 0.52 -3.59 13.75
C GLY A 157 -0.90 -3.67 14.33
N SER A 158 -1.85 -4.29 13.62
CA SER A 158 -3.25 -4.46 14.07
C SER A 158 -3.53 -5.82 14.72
N SER A 159 -2.54 -6.71 14.76
CA SER A 159 -2.64 -8.01 15.44
C SER A 159 -2.97 -7.84 16.92
N GLY A 160 -4.06 -8.46 17.39
CA GLY A 160 -4.47 -8.43 18.80
C GLY A 160 -5.17 -7.14 19.26
N LYS A 161 -5.61 -6.29 18.34
CA LYS A 161 -6.31 -5.01 18.64
C LYS A 161 -7.81 -5.05 18.33
N ALA A 162 -8.43 -6.23 18.39
CA ALA A 162 -9.86 -6.45 18.12
C ALA A 162 -10.71 -6.21 19.38
#